data_AF-A0A946H5B3-F1
#
_entry.id   AF-A0A946H5B3-F1
#
_cell.length_a   1.000
_cell.length_b   1.000
_cell.length_c   1.000
_cell.angle_alpha   90.00
_cell.angle_beta   90.00
_cell.angle_gamma   90.00
#
_symmetry.space_group_name_H-M   'P 1'
#
loop_
_entity.id
_entity.type
_entity.pdbx_description
1 polymer ?
#
loop_
_entity_poly.entity_id
_entity_poly.type
_entity_poly.pdbx_seq_one_letter_code
_entity_poly.pdbx_strand_id
1 'polypeptide(L)' 'IVGLADRFGLPIHAIGVGEGPEDLRPFDARDFARSLMGLA' A
#
# COMPACT_ATOMS: atom_id res chain seq x y z
N ILE A 1 3.39 -6.84 2.36
CA ILE A 1 3.32 -5.45 2.86
C ILE A 1 2.85 -5.41 4.33
N VAL A 2 1.67 -5.94 4.66
CA VAL A 2 1.19 -6.02 6.08
C VAL A 2 2.17 -6.76 6.99
N GLY A 3 2.66 -7.95 6.59
CA GLY A 3 3.67 -8.68 7.37
C GLY A 3 5.08 -8.05 7.36
N LEU A 4 5.35 -7.07 6.50
CA LEU A 4 6.63 -6.34 6.48
C LEU A 4 6.62 -5.23 7.54
N ALA A 5 5.52 -4.47 7.63
CA ALA A 5 5.33 -3.47 8.67
C ALA A 5 5.33 -4.11 10.07
N ASP A 6 4.69 -5.27 10.23
CA ASP A 6 4.67 -6.02 11.49
C ASP A 6 6.07 -6.52 11.90
N ARG A 7 6.84 -7.02 10.93
CA ARG A 7 8.19 -7.56 11.19
C ARG A 7 9.24 -6.48 11.52
N PHE A 8 9.10 -5.28 10.95
CA PHE A 8 10.11 -4.23 11.05
C PHE A 8 9.67 -3.03 11.89
N GLY A 9 8.39 -2.93 12.26
CA GLY A 9 7.86 -1.83 13.08
C GLY A 9 7.96 -0.45 12.43
N LEU A 10 8.25 -0.38 11.13
CA LEU A 10 8.46 0.88 10.41
C LEU A 10 7.16 1.34 9.75
N PRO A 11 6.86 2.66 9.80
CA PRO A 11 5.71 3.23 9.12
C PRO A 11 5.87 3.12 7.60
N ILE A 12 4.79 2.75 6.91
CA ILE A 12 4.73 2.77 5.45
C ILE A 12 4.16 4.12 5.01
N HIS A 13 4.93 4.85 4.20
CA HIS A 13 4.58 6.20 3.78
C HIS A 13 3.90 6.25 2.39
N ALA A 14 4.27 5.35 1.49
CA ALA A 14 3.77 5.32 0.13
C ALA A 14 3.71 3.89 -0.43
N ILE A 15 2.81 3.66 -1.39
CA ILE A 15 2.70 2.42 -2.15
C ILE A 15 2.65 2.72 -3.65
N GLY A 16 3.30 1.88 -4.44
CA GLY A 16 3.10 1.84 -5.89
C GLY A 16 1.84 1.05 -6.19
N VAL A 17 0.89 1.64 -6.92
CA VAL A 17 -0.34 0.98 -7.37
C VAL A 17 -0.29 0.56 -8.86
N GLY A 18 0.86 0.73 -9.51
CA GLY A 18 1.15 0.43 -10.90
C GLY A 18 2.66 0.54 -11.18
N GLU A 19 3.08 0.49 -12.45
CA GLU A 19 4.49 0.50 -12.85
C GLU A 19 5.02 1.89 -13.24
N GLY A 20 4.14 2.87 -13.43
CA GLY A 20 4.53 4.24 -13.77
C GLY A 20 5.08 5.01 -12.57
N PRO A 21 5.99 5.98 -12.76
CA PRO A 21 6.43 6.87 -11.69
C PRO A 21 5.29 7.69 -11.05
N GLU A 22 4.21 7.92 -11.79
CA GLU A 22 2.97 8.54 -11.34
C GLU A 22 2.09 7.65 -10.44
N ASP A 23 2.34 6.34 -10.41
CA ASP A 23 1.56 5.38 -9.63
C ASP A 23 2.01 5.30 -8.16
N LEU A 24 2.96 6.15 -7.76
CA LEU A 24 3.41 6.25 -6.38
C LEU A 24 2.45 7.16 -5.61
N ARG A 25 1.70 6.59 -4.66
CA ARG A 25 0.70 7.31 -3.87
C ARG A 25 0.97 7.19 -2.38
N PRO A 26 0.55 8.19 -1.56
CA PRO A 26 0.53 8.05 -0.12
C PRO A 26 -0.22 6.78 0.30
N PHE A 27 0.29 6.09 1.32
CA PHE A 27 -0.34 4.86 1.80
C PHE A 27 -1.63 5.16 2.56
N ASP A 28 -2.74 4.57 2.11
CA ASP A 28 -4.00 4.49 2.85
C ASP A 28 -4.37 3.01 3.08
N ALA A 29 -4.58 2.64 4.34
CA ALA A 29 -4.82 1.26 4.72
C ALA A 29 -6.19 0.73 4.24
N ARG A 30 -7.21 1.59 4.12
CA ARG A 30 -8.54 1.19 3.66
C ARG A 30 -8.52 0.97 2.16
N ASP A 31 -7.95 1.91 1.41
CA ASP A 31 -7.84 1.79 -0.05
C ASP A 31 -7.00 0.57 -0.42
N PHE A 32 -5.88 0.34 0.28
CA PHE A 32 -5.06 -0.86 0.09
C PHE A 32 -5.84 -2.15 0.34
N ALA A 33 -6.63 -2.21 1.42
CA ALA A 33 -7.45 -3.37 1.73
C ALA A 33 -8.54 -3.59 0.67
N ARG A 34 -9.20 -2.53 0.18
CA ARG A 34 -10.21 -2.63 -0.88
C ARG A 34 -9.61 -3.14 -2.19
N SER A 35 -8.46 -2.61 -2.60
CA SER A 35 -7.76 -3.06 -3.81
C SER A 35 -7.32 -4.52 -3.71
N LEU A 36 -6.83 -4.96 -2.54
CA LEU A 36 -6.47 -6.36 -2.30
C LEU A 36 -7.67 -7.30 -2.44
N MET A 37 -8.86 -6.83 -2.06
CA MET A 37 -10.11 -7.57 -2.14
C MET A 37 -10.83 -7.42 -3.49
N GLY A 38 -10.26 -6.66 -4.44
CA GLY A 38 -10.88 -6.40 -5.74
C GLY A 38 -12.15 -5.53 -5.70
N LEU A 39 -12.33 -4.74 -4.64
CA LEU A 39 -13.52 -3.91 -4.38
C LEU A 39 -13.38 -2.47 -4.92
N ALA A 40 -12.73 -2.33 -6.08
CA ALA A 40 -12.45 -1.05 -6.73
C ALA A 40 -13.72 -0.24 -7.01
#